data_AF-A0A1Q5KSW2-F1
#
_entry.id   AF-A0A1Q5KSW2-F1
#
_cell.length_a   1.000
_cell.length_b   1.000
_cell.length_c   1.000
_cell.angle_alpha   90.00
_cell.angle_beta   90.00
_cell.angle_gamma   90.00
#
_symmetry.space_group_name_H-M   'P 1'
#
loop_
_entity.id
_entity.type
_entity.pdbx_description
1 polymer ?
#
loop_
_entity_poly.entity_id
_entity_poly.type
_entity_poly.pdbx_seq_one_letter_code
_entity_poly.pdbx_strand_id
1 'polypeptide(L)'
;MSASGLSELVAEEERRRKRAPWGVIALALLTGLALIRNGSGEFDVGPPQPASAVAPDTRENQAPETFAAGPVTLGFAAVDRVRIPAIQVDAPVMPVGLDANGWVAAPPPEEPKLAGWFTGAVSPGEKGTAVVVGHVDNKQGPAVFYGLGALKKGNRVDILRKDGRTAVFEVYGVEVFEKSNFPGDRVYGSKGTPELRVITCGGGFSKQSGYDGNVVVFARLVAVT
;
A
#
# COMPACT_ATOMS: atom_id res chain seq x y z
N MET A 1 66.01 -40.20 9.85
CA MET A 1 64.95 -39.23 10.21
C MET A 1 64.51 -39.57 11.63
N SER A 2 64.82 -38.72 12.61
CA SER A 2 64.69 -39.03 14.04
C SER A 2 63.23 -39.05 14.50
N ALA A 3 62.87 -40.02 15.35
CA ALA A 3 61.55 -40.15 15.97
C ALA A 3 61.08 -38.89 16.70
N SER A 4 62.00 -38.02 17.13
CA SER A 4 61.70 -36.74 17.78
C SER A 4 60.94 -35.76 16.86
N GLY A 5 61.26 -35.74 15.56
CA GLY A 5 60.62 -34.81 14.61
C GLY A 5 59.19 -35.20 14.25
N LEU A 6 58.86 -36.49 14.32
CA LEU A 6 57.49 -36.99 14.13
C LEU A 6 56.61 -36.69 15.35
N SER A 7 57.18 -36.76 16.56
CA SER A 7 56.45 -36.44 17.79
C SER A 7 56.13 -34.95 17.92
N GLU A 8 57.03 -34.06 17.50
CA GLU A 8 56.79 -32.61 17.51
C GLU A 8 55.73 -32.20 16.48
N LEU A 9 55.76 -32.77 15.26
CA LEU A 9 54.75 -32.50 14.24
C LEU A 9 53.35 -32.97 14.65
N VAL A 10 53.25 -34.14 15.28
CA VAL A 10 51.98 -34.68 15.79
C VAL A 10 51.45 -33.81 16.96
N ALA A 11 52.33 -33.34 17.84
CA ALA A 11 51.95 -32.47 18.95
C ALA A 11 51.52 -31.05 18.48
N GLU A 12 52.12 -30.55 17.40
CA GLU A 12 51.79 -29.26 16.81
C GLU A 12 50.47 -29.30 16.02
N GLU A 13 50.19 -30.42 15.34
CA GLU A 13 48.92 -30.67 14.63
C GLU A 13 47.73 -30.84 15.59
N GLU A 14 47.93 -31.51 16.73
CA GLU A 14 46.93 -31.60 17.83
C GLU A 14 46.61 -30.22 18.42
N ARG A 15 47.64 -29.39 18.65
CA ARG A 15 47.47 -28.07 19.26
C ARG A 15 46.73 -27.10 18.31
N ARG A 16 46.88 -27.29 16.99
CA ARG A 16 46.15 -26.55 15.95
C ARG A 16 44.66 -26.94 15.87
N ARG A 17 44.32 -28.22 16.08
CA ARG A 17 42.92 -28.70 16.16
C ARG A 17 42.18 -28.21 17.41
N LYS A 18 42.86 -28.05 18.55
CA LYS A 18 42.28 -27.55 19.81
C LYS A 18 41.97 -26.04 19.82
N ARG A 19 42.47 -25.29 18.82
CA ARG A 19 42.17 -23.86 18.60
C ARG A 19 41.18 -23.64 17.44
N ALA A 20 40.40 -24.64 17.08
CA ALA A 20 39.27 -24.41 16.21
C ALA A 20 38.35 -23.36 16.88
N PRO A 21 37.87 -22.34 16.16
CA PRO A 21 37.12 -21.22 16.74
C PRO A 21 35.66 -21.64 16.98
N TRP A 22 35.46 -22.73 17.74
CA TRP A 22 34.14 -23.27 18.08
C TRP A 22 33.25 -22.19 18.71
N GLY A 23 33.84 -21.26 19.47
CA GLY A 23 33.13 -20.09 20.01
C GLY A 23 32.60 -19.13 18.94
N VAL A 24 33.34 -18.91 17.84
CA VAL A 24 32.91 -18.05 16.73
C VAL A 24 31.84 -18.74 15.89
N ILE A 25 31.98 -20.06 15.69
CA ILE A 25 30.98 -20.87 14.97
C ILE A 25 29.68 -20.94 15.77
N ALA A 26 29.75 -21.18 17.08
CA ALA A 26 28.59 -21.18 17.96
C ALA A 26 27.93 -19.80 18.03
N LEU A 27 28.71 -18.71 18.09
CA LEU A 27 28.19 -17.35 18.07
C LEU A 27 27.48 -17.04 16.74
N ALA A 28 28.08 -17.39 15.59
CA ALA A 28 27.49 -17.21 14.27
C ALA A 28 26.20 -18.04 14.07
N LEU A 29 26.14 -19.25 14.63
CA LEU A 29 24.93 -20.07 14.63
C LEU A 29 23.85 -19.47 15.54
N LEU A 30 24.22 -18.91 16.69
CA LEU A 30 23.27 -18.25 17.59
C LEU A 30 22.74 -16.92 17.02
N THR A 31 23.58 -16.10 16.37
CA THR A 31 23.09 -14.92 15.64
C THR A 31 22.30 -15.31 14.41
N GLY A 32 22.68 -16.34 13.68
CA GLY A 32 21.89 -16.88 12.57
C GLY A 32 20.52 -17.36 13.04
N LEU A 33 20.44 -18.10 14.15
CA LEU A 33 19.19 -18.56 14.73
C LEU A 33 18.36 -17.41 15.31
N ALA A 34 18.99 -16.39 15.89
CA ALA A 34 18.31 -15.18 16.36
C ALA A 34 17.78 -14.32 15.20
N LEU A 35 18.51 -14.23 14.09
CA LEU A 35 18.05 -13.57 12.86
C LEU A 35 16.95 -14.37 12.16
N ILE A 36 16.99 -15.70 12.21
CA ILE A 36 15.89 -16.55 11.72
C ILE A 36 14.69 -16.39 12.65
N ARG A 37 14.85 -16.41 13.98
CA ARG A 37 13.73 -16.28 14.92
C ARG A 37 13.13 -14.87 14.98
N ASN A 38 13.95 -13.83 14.76
CA ASN A 38 13.48 -12.44 14.64
C ASN A 38 13.08 -12.08 13.19
N GLY A 39 13.54 -12.82 12.20
CA GLY A 39 13.28 -12.58 10.77
C GLY A 39 12.20 -13.47 10.17
N SER A 40 11.84 -14.58 10.82
CA SER A 40 10.74 -15.48 10.45
C SER A 40 9.40 -15.00 11.01
N GLY A 41 9.18 -13.68 11.03
CA GLY A 41 7.83 -13.09 11.15
C GLY A 41 7.03 -13.29 9.87
N GLU A 42 7.14 -14.46 9.25
CA GLU A 42 6.38 -14.84 8.07
C GLU A 42 4.94 -15.13 8.57
N PHE A 43 4.01 -14.22 8.24
CA PHE A 43 2.55 -14.27 8.43
C PHE A 43 1.88 -13.63 9.68
N ASP A 44 2.55 -12.76 10.45
CA ASP A 44 1.88 -11.97 11.52
C ASP A 44 1.91 -10.44 11.29
N VAL A 45 2.35 -9.99 10.12
CA VAL A 45 2.37 -8.56 9.76
C VAL A 45 1.19 -8.28 8.83
N GLY A 46 0.20 -7.54 9.33
CA GLY A 46 -0.93 -7.05 8.53
C GLY A 46 -0.49 -6.16 7.35
N PRO A 47 -1.43 -5.68 6.54
CA PRO A 47 -1.14 -4.82 5.40
C PRO A 47 -0.29 -3.62 5.82
N PRO A 48 0.64 -3.15 4.96
CA PRO A 48 1.53 -2.05 5.29
C PRO A 48 0.73 -0.81 5.69
N GLN A 49 1.12 -0.19 6.81
CA GLN A 49 0.52 1.05 7.28
C GLN A 49 1.30 2.27 6.78
N PRO A 50 0.62 3.41 6.55
CA PRO A 50 1.30 4.62 6.08
C PRO A 50 2.30 5.13 7.10
N ALA A 51 3.45 5.59 6.60
CA ALA A 51 4.40 6.32 7.42
C ALA A 51 3.81 7.68 7.82
N SER A 52 4.07 8.16 9.05
CA SER A 52 3.49 9.39 9.59
C SER A 52 3.71 10.65 8.72
N ALA A 53 4.78 10.69 7.93
CA ALA A 53 5.10 11.81 7.03
C ALA A 53 4.22 11.88 5.76
N VAL A 54 3.38 10.88 5.51
CA VAL A 54 2.54 10.79 4.30
C VAL A 54 1.13 11.34 4.55
N ALA A 55 0.79 11.78 5.77
CA ALA A 55 -0.48 12.44 6.02
C ALA A 55 -0.65 13.70 5.11
N PRO A 56 -1.86 13.98 4.60
CA PRO A 56 -2.12 15.20 3.85
C PRO A 56 -1.87 16.42 4.75
N ASP A 57 -1.02 17.35 4.31
CA ASP A 57 -0.79 18.58 5.06
C ASP A 57 -2.05 19.45 4.97
N THR A 58 -2.65 19.81 6.10
CA THR A 58 -3.81 20.72 6.12
C THR A 58 -3.45 22.11 5.57
N ARG A 59 -2.15 22.47 5.57
CA ARG A 59 -1.61 23.74 5.06
C ARG A 59 -1.29 23.74 3.57
N GLU A 60 -1.17 22.58 2.94
CA GLU A 60 -0.87 22.45 1.50
C GLU A 60 -2.11 22.68 0.61
N ASN A 61 -3.15 23.28 1.20
CA ASN A 61 -4.27 23.91 0.52
C ASN A 61 -3.94 25.35 0.08
N GLN A 62 -2.73 25.87 0.35
CA GLN A 62 -2.21 27.07 -0.29
C GLN A 62 -1.35 26.68 -1.49
N ALA A 63 -1.92 26.84 -2.68
CA ALA A 63 -1.19 26.76 -3.94
C ALA A 63 -0.01 27.76 -3.95
N PRO A 64 1.21 27.35 -4.33
CA PRO A 64 2.22 28.30 -4.76
C PRO A 64 1.92 28.77 -6.19
N GLU A 65 2.13 30.06 -6.38
CA GLU A 65 1.89 30.84 -7.58
C GLU A 65 2.66 30.33 -8.81
N THR A 66 1.95 30.13 -9.92
CA THR A 66 2.25 30.54 -11.31
C THR A 66 1.32 29.75 -12.22
N PHE A 67 0.48 30.45 -12.98
CA PHE A 67 -0.49 29.86 -13.92
C PHE A 67 0.20 29.13 -15.08
N ALA A 68 0.66 27.90 -14.84
CA ALA A 68 0.57 26.87 -15.85
C ALA A 68 -0.91 26.42 -15.87
N ALA A 69 -1.52 26.35 -17.06
CA ALA A 69 -2.86 25.79 -17.18
C ALA A 69 -2.85 24.39 -16.53
N GLY A 70 -3.54 24.25 -15.40
CA GLY A 70 -3.68 22.96 -14.74
C GLY A 70 -4.26 21.91 -15.70
N PRO A 71 -4.09 20.62 -15.41
CA PRO A 71 -4.57 19.56 -16.29
C PRO A 71 -6.03 19.78 -16.65
N VAL A 72 -6.33 19.66 -17.95
CA VAL A 72 -7.68 19.86 -18.48
C VAL A 72 -8.62 18.86 -17.80
N THR A 73 -9.65 19.38 -17.16
CA THR A 73 -10.69 18.56 -16.54
C THR A 73 -11.44 17.80 -17.61
N LEU A 74 -11.78 16.55 -17.34
CA LEU A 74 -12.52 15.70 -18.26
C LEU A 74 -14.03 15.84 -18.01
N GLY A 75 -14.82 15.46 -19.02
CA GLY A 75 -16.26 15.18 -18.83
C GLY A 75 -16.47 13.78 -18.26
N PHE A 76 -17.72 13.38 -18.11
CA PHE A 76 -18.06 12.04 -17.66
C PHE A 76 -17.52 10.93 -18.57
N ALA A 77 -16.93 9.89 -17.99
CA ALA A 77 -16.80 8.58 -18.63
C ALA A 77 -16.68 7.48 -17.57
N ALA A 78 -17.20 6.30 -17.89
CA ALA A 78 -17.03 5.13 -17.03
C ALA A 78 -15.56 4.72 -16.92
N VAL A 79 -15.21 4.11 -15.79
CA VAL A 79 -13.88 3.55 -15.54
C VAL A 79 -13.78 2.15 -16.13
N ASP A 80 -12.62 1.83 -16.70
CA ASP A 80 -12.27 0.49 -17.18
C ASP A 80 -11.28 -0.19 -16.23
N ARG A 81 -10.21 0.52 -15.85
CA ARG A 81 -9.09 -0.07 -15.10
C ARG A 81 -8.40 0.95 -14.19
N VAL A 82 -7.86 0.48 -13.08
CA VAL A 82 -6.98 1.25 -12.19
C VAL A 82 -5.59 0.64 -12.20
N ARG A 83 -4.57 1.51 -12.27
CA ARG A 83 -3.16 1.12 -12.16
C ARG A 83 -2.46 1.93 -11.08
N ILE A 84 -1.68 1.26 -10.26
CA ILE A 84 -0.84 1.87 -9.23
C ILE A 84 0.52 1.19 -9.27
N PRO A 85 1.45 1.64 -10.13
CA PRO A 85 2.71 0.94 -10.39
C PRO A 85 3.56 0.70 -9.14
N ALA A 86 3.57 1.66 -8.21
CA ALA A 86 4.35 1.59 -6.97
C ALA A 86 3.98 0.39 -6.06
N ILE A 87 2.78 -0.16 -6.22
CA ILE A 87 2.29 -1.33 -5.48
C ILE A 87 1.80 -2.45 -6.42
N GLN A 88 2.22 -2.40 -7.69
CA GLN A 88 1.96 -3.43 -8.71
C GLN A 88 0.47 -3.74 -8.94
N VAL A 89 -0.40 -2.74 -8.78
CA VAL A 89 -1.82 -2.87 -9.12
C VAL A 89 -2.03 -2.60 -10.61
N ASP A 90 -2.66 -3.54 -11.30
CA ASP A 90 -3.31 -3.38 -12.61
C ASP A 90 -4.61 -4.19 -12.57
N ALA A 91 -5.73 -3.52 -12.30
CA ALA A 91 -6.97 -4.18 -11.88
C ALA A 91 -8.19 -3.64 -12.63
N PRO A 92 -9.07 -4.53 -13.16
CA PRO A 92 -10.34 -4.10 -13.73
C PRO A 92 -11.18 -3.36 -12.68
N VAL A 93 -12.03 -2.46 -13.15
CA VAL A 93 -12.91 -1.67 -12.30
C VAL A 93 -14.36 -1.90 -12.70
N MET A 94 -15.20 -2.24 -11.72
CA MET A 94 -16.65 -2.30 -11.87
C MET A 94 -17.33 -1.07 -11.24
N PRO A 95 -18.53 -0.67 -11.71
CA PRO A 95 -19.32 0.32 -10.98
C PRO A 95 -19.84 -0.28 -9.66
N VAL A 96 -19.83 0.51 -8.60
CA VAL A 96 -20.41 0.16 -7.30
C VAL A 96 -21.29 1.31 -6.79
N GLY A 97 -22.29 0.96 -5.98
CA GLY A 97 -23.21 1.90 -5.34
C GLY A 97 -22.96 2.03 -3.85
N LEU A 98 -24.03 2.27 -3.09
CA LEU A 98 -24.02 2.18 -1.64
C LEU A 98 -24.50 0.80 -1.19
N ASP A 99 -24.02 0.33 -0.04
CA ASP A 99 -24.55 -0.83 0.65
C ASP A 99 -25.83 -0.49 1.44
N ALA A 100 -26.42 -1.49 2.10
CA ALA A 100 -27.66 -1.34 2.88
C ALA A 100 -27.53 -0.37 4.08
N ASN A 101 -26.30 -0.09 4.51
CA ASN A 101 -25.98 0.80 5.62
C ASN A 101 -25.61 2.21 5.14
N GLY A 102 -25.64 2.46 3.82
CA GLY A 102 -25.30 3.74 3.21
C GLY A 102 -23.79 3.98 3.03
N TRP A 103 -22.95 2.96 3.21
CA TRP A 103 -21.51 3.05 2.91
C TRP A 103 -21.25 2.76 1.44
N VAL A 104 -20.15 3.27 0.89
CA VAL A 104 -19.70 2.88 -0.45
C VAL A 104 -19.44 1.37 -0.46
N ALA A 105 -20.17 0.65 -1.32
CA ALA A 105 -20.05 -0.79 -1.43
C ALA A 105 -18.69 -1.17 -2.05
N ALA A 106 -18.04 -2.20 -1.52
CA ALA A 106 -16.88 -2.81 -2.15
C ALA A 106 -17.31 -3.79 -3.26
N PRO A 107 -16.40 -4.14 -4.20
CA PRO A 107 -16.62 -5.26 -5.13
C PRO A 107 -16.89 -6.59 -4.41
N PRO A 108 -17.37 -7.64 -5.11
CA PRO A 108 -17.52 -8.96 -4.53
C PRO A 108 -16.23 -9.47 -3.86
N PRO A 109 -16.26 -9.92 -2.59
CA PRO A 109 -15.06 -10.33 -1.84
C PRO A 109 -14.36 -11.57 -2.41
N GLU A 110 -15.08 -12.39 -3.16
CA GLU A 110 -14.57 -13.54 -3.92
C GLU A 110 -13.76 -13.16 -5.16
N GLU A 111 -13.78 -11.88 -5.56
CA GLU A 111 -13.02 -11.35 -6.69
C GLU A 111 -11.88 -10.43 -6.20
N PRO A 112 -10.79 -10.98 -5.61
CA PRO A 112 -9.76 -10.20 -4.94
C PRO A 112 -8.96 -9.26 -5.86
N LYS A 113 -9.09 -9.40 -7.18
CA LYS A 113 -8.39 -8.57 -8.17
C LYS A 113 -9.28 -7.47 -8.76
N LEU A 114 -10.52 -7.33 -8.29
CA LEU A 114 -11.48 -6.36 -8.80
C LEU A 114 -11.51 -5.11 -7.91
N ALA A 115 -11.49 -3.94 -8.54
CA ALA A 115 -11.74 -2.66 -7.88
C ALA A 115 -13.14 -2.14 -8.23
N GLY A 116 -13.67 -1.25 -7.39
CA GLY A 116 -14.98 -0.64 -7.55
C GLY A 116 -14.86 0.86 -7.72
N TRP A 117 -15.54 1.45 -8.70
CA TRP A 117 -15.72 2.90 -8.80
C TRP A 117 -17.11 3.28 -8.33
N PHE A 118 -17.19 4.17 -7.33
CA PHE A 118 -18.44 4.62 -6.77
C PHE A 118 -19.14 5.61 -7.71
N THR A 119 -20.29 5.21 -8.24
CA THR A 119 -21.05 5.97 -9.25
C THR A 119 -21.90 7.10 -8.67
N GLY A 120 -22.04 7.17 -7.34
CA GLY A 120 -22.69 8.30 -6.65
C GLY A 120 -21.79 9.54 -6.54
N ALA A 121 -20.55 9.46 -7.01
CA ALA A 121 -19.60 10.55 -7.12
C ALA A 121 -19.24 10.83 -8.59
N VAL A 122 -18.45 11.87 -8.84
CA VAL A 122 -17.98 12.19 -10.20
C VAL A 122 -17.06 11.09 -10.75
N SER A 123 -16.98 10.97 -12.08
CA SER A 123 -16.01 10.05 -12.69
C SER A 123 -14.58 10.60 -12.59
N PRO A 124 -13.55 9.74 -12.46
CA PRO A 124 -12.16 10.18 -12.31
C PRO A 124 -11.71 11.11 -13.45
N GLY A 125 -11.38 12.35 -13.11
CA GLY A 125 -10.92 13.40 -14.03
C GLY A 125 -11.92 14.55 -14.20
N GLU A 126 -13.17 14.36 -13.80
CA GLU A 126 -14.15 15.45 -13.66
C GLU A 126 -13.83 16.37 -12.48
N LYS A 127 -14.40 17.57 -12.47
CA LYS A 127 -14.29 18.48 -11.31
C LYS A 127 -15.02 17.87 -10.12
N GLY A 128 -14.27 17.65 -9.05
CA GLY A 128 -14.75 17.06 -7.80
C GLY A 128 -14.00 15.79 -7.44
N THR A 129 -14.52 15.07 -6.45
CA THR A 129 -13.83 13.92 -5.87
C THR A 129 -14.43 12.63 -6.38
N ALA A 130 -13.65 11.87 -7.14
CA ALA A 130 -13.99 10.50 -7.51
C ALA A 130 -13.50 9.52 -6.44
N VAL A 131 -14.17 8.37 -6.31
CA VAL A 131 -13.87 7.37 -5.29
C VAL A 131 -13.72 5.99 -5.92
N VAL A 132 -12.60 5.34 -5.64
CA VAL A 132 -12.31 3.95 -6.00
C VAL A 132 -12.08 3.15 -4.72
N VAL A 133 -12.70 1.98 -4.62
CA VAL A 133 -12.67 1.09 -3.45
C VAL A 133 -12.22 -0.31 -3.85
N GLY A 134 -11.68 -1.05 -2.91
CA GLY A 134 -11.28 -2.44 -3.13
C GLY A 134 -10.86 -3.11 -1.83
N HIS A 135 -10.85 -4.44 -1.83
CA HIS A 135 -10.48 -5.23 -0.66
C HIS A 135 -8.98 -5.13 -0.37
N VAL A 136 -8.65 -5.18 0.92
CA VAL A 136 -7.25 -5.24 1.39
C VAL A 136 -6.76 -6.69 1.34
N ASP A 137 -7.56 -7.62 1.83
CA ASP A 137 -7.34 -9.06 1.80
C ASP A 137 -8.68 -9.81 1.88
N ASN A 138 -8.59 -11.13 1.77
CA ASN A 138 -9.67 -12.05 2.11
C ASN A 138 -9.09 -13.35 2.68
N LYS A 139 -9.93 -14.37 2.88
CA LYS A 139 -9.50 -15.69 3.40
C LYS A 139 -8.45 -16.41 2.53
N GLN A 140 -8.27 -16.00 1.28
CA GLN A 140 -7.32 -16.57 0.32
C GLN A 140 -6.00 -15.80 0.30
N GLY A 141 -5.92 -14.64 0.97
CA GLY A 141 -4.72 -13.82 1.07
C GLY A 141 -4.94 -12.36 0.64
N PRO A 142 -3.85 -11.64 0.29
CA PRO A 142 -3.89 -10.27 -0.20
C PRO A 142 -4.85 -10.04 -1.36
N ALA A 143 -5.54 -8.91 -1.37
CA ALA A 143 -6.42 -8.47 -2.44
C ALA A 143 -5.90 -7.18 -3.12
N VAL A 144 -6.70 -6.61 -4.02
CA VAL A 144 -6.30 -5.56 -4.99
C VAL A 144 -5.60 -4.38 -4.33
N PHE A 145 -5.99 -3.99 -3.12
CA PHE A 145 -5.42 -2.83 -2.43
C PHE A 145 -4.66 -3.20 -1.15
N TYR A 146 -4.16 -4.44 -1.03
CA TYR A 146 -3.34 -4.85 0.11
C TYR A 146 -2.20 -3.87 0.42
N GLY A 147 -1.47 -3.45 -0.62
CA GLY A 147 -0.31 -2.56 -0.51
C GLY A 147 -0.64 -1.07 -0.37
N LEU A 148 -1.91 -0.67 -0.29
CA LEU A 148 -2.32 0.74 -0.45
C LEU A 148 -1.67 1.67 0.59
N GLY A 149 -1.51 1.21 1.84
CA GLY A 149 -0.86 1.98 2.89
C GLY A 149 0.64 2.18 2.71
N ALA A 150 1.30 1.43 1.80
CA ALA A 150 2.72 1.62 1.50
C ALA A 150 3.00 2.79 0.54
N LEU A 151 1.96 3.39 -0.04
CA LEU A 151 2.11 4.51 -0.97
C LEU A 151 2.71 5.74 -0.29
N LYS A 152 3.42 6.53 -1.09
CA LYS A 152 4.09 7.77 -0.70
C LYS A 152 3.59 8.93 -1.54
N LYS A 153 3.80 10.16 -1.04
CA LYS A 153 3.59 11.38 -1.82
C LYS A 153 4.39 11.29 -3.14
N GLY A 154 3.80 11.74 -4.23
CA GLY A 154 4.38 11.67 -5.58
C GLY A 154 4.13 10.35 -6.33
N ASN A 155 3.64 9.29 -5.67
CA ASN A 155 3.23 8.07 -6.38
C ASN A 155 2.03 8.34 -7.30
N ARG A 156 1.91 7.58 -8.38
CA ARG A 156 0.87 7.76 -9.40
C ARG A 156 -0.25 6.74 -9.25
N VAL A 157 -1.47 7.20 -9.53
CA VAL A 157 -2.66 6.36 -9.75
C VAL A 157 -3.21 6.71 -11.12
N ASP A 158 -3.20 5.75 -12.04
CA ASP A 158 -3.70 5.94 -13.39
C ASP A 158 -5.08 5.29 -13.51
N ILE A 159 -6.06 6.07 -13.96
CA ILE A 159 -7.42 5.59 -14.20
C ILE A 159 -7.68 5.58 -15.69
N LEU A 160 -7.76 4.37 -16.26
CA LEU A 160 -8.13 4.17 -17.65
C LEU A 160 -9.65 4.24 -17.76
N ARG A 161 -10.12 5.09 -18.67
CA ARG A 161 -11.53 5.37 -18.87
C ARG A 161 -12.01 4.78 -20.19
N LYS A 162 -13.31 4.51 -20.28
CA LYS A 162 -13.94 3.94 -21.49
C LYS A 162 -13.99 4.90 -22.68
N ASP A 163 -13.68 6.18 -22.48
CA ASP A 163 -13.51 7.17 -23.55
C ASP A 163 -12.10 7.15 -24.17
N GLY A 164 -11.26 6.17 -23.80
CA GLY A 164 -9.92 5.98 -24.33
C GLY A 164 -8.86 6.87 -23.68
N ARG A 165 -9.24 7.76 -22.76
CA ARG A 165 -8.32 8.63 -22.02
C ARG A 165 -7.90 7.99 -20.71
N THR A 166 -6.73 8.40 -20.22
CA THR A 166 -6.25 8.05 -18.88
C THR A 166 -6.15 9.30 -18.03
N ALA A 167 -6.82 9.30 -16.88
CA ALA A 167 -6.67 10.34 -15.87
C ALA A 167 -5.54 9.94 -14.91
N VAL A 168 -4.46 10.72 -14.87
CA VAL A 168 -3.28 10.44 -14.06
C VAL A 168 -3.30 11.31 -12.81
N PHE A 169 -3.32 10.66 -11.64
CA PHE A 169 -3.37 11.31 -10.35
C PHE A 169 -2.04 11.17 -9.60
N GLU A 170 -1.65 12.21 -8.86
CA GLU A 170 -0.53 12.19 -7.93
C GLU A 170 -1.03 12.06 -6.50
N VAL A 171 -0.53 11.07 -5.77
CA VAL A 171 -0.75 10.92 -4.33
C VAL A 171 -0.11 12.11 -3.62
N TYR A 172 -0.90 12.84 -2.84
CA TYR A 172 -0.43 13.90 -1.96
C TYR A 172 -0.62 13.56 -0.48
N GLY A 173 -1.34 12.50 -0.16
CA GLY A 173 -1.30 11.94 1.18
C GLY A 173 -1.98 10.58 1.31
N VAL A 174 -1.68 9.89 2.40
CA VAL A 174 -2.24 8.59 2.78
C VAL A 174 -2.49 8.64 4.28
N GLU A 175 -3.71 8.30 4.69
CA GLU A 175 -4.12 8.34 6.09
C GLU A 175 -4.99 7.14 6.45
N VAL A 176 -4.95 6.73 7.72
CA VAL A 176 -5.84 5.71 8.26
C VAL A 176 -6.91 6.38 9.10
N PHE A 177 -8.16 6.08 8.83
CA PHE A 177 -9.31 6.54 9.61
C PHE A 177 -9.98 5.38 10.30
N GLU A 178 -10.22 5.50 11.60
CA GLU A 178 -11.07 4.55 12.32
C GLU A 178 -12.49 4.56 11.74
N LYS A 179 -13.10 3.39 11.62
CA LYS A 179 -14.47 3.24 11.09
C LYS A 179 -15.51 3.94 11.98
N SER A 180 -15.28 3.97 13.29
CA SER A 180 -16.14 4.61 14.29
C SER A 180 -16.20 6.14 14.16
N ASN A 181 -15.17 6.76 13.58
CA ASN A 181 -15.04 8.21 13.47
C ASN A 181 -14.60 8.62 12.05
N PHE A 182 -15.17 7.96 11.05
CA PHE A 182 -14.79 8.17 9.66
C PHE A 182 -15.25 9.57 9.18
N PRO A 183 -14.34 10.47 8.78
CA PRO A 183 -14.68 11.84 8.43
C PRO A 183 -15.19 11.93 6.98
N GLY A 184 -16.45 11.53 6.77
CA GLY A 184 -17.08 11.46 5.45
C GLY A 184 -16.93 12.73 4.62
N ASP A 185 -17.20 13.90 5.20
CA ASP A 185 -17.08 15.19 4.49
C ASP A 185 -15.66 15.48 4.00
N ARG A 186 -14.64 15.06 4.75
CA ARG A 186 -13.24 15.28 4.38
C ARG A 186 -12.80 14.31 3.29
N VAL A 187 -13.28 13.08 3.34
CA VAL A 187 -12.92 12.03 2.37
C VAL A 187 -13.67 12.25 1.06
N TYR A 188 -14.99 12.42 1.13
CA TYR A 188 -15.88 12.49 -0.03
C TYR A 188 -16.17 13.91 -0.53
N GLY A 189 -15.91 14.94 0.28
CA GLY A 189 -16.20 16.32 -0.07
C GLY A 189 -15.42 16.81 -1.29
N SER A 190 -16.13 17.45 -2.21
CA SER A 190 -15.58 18.06 -3.43
C SER A 190 -14.97 19.44 -3.14
N LYS A 191 -13.76 19.69 -3.65
CA LYS A 191 -13.05 20.98 -3.52
C LYS A 191 -12.98 21.78 -4.82
N GLY A 192 -13.78 21.43 -5.83
CA GLY A 192 -13.82 22.13 -7.12
C GLY A 192 -12.68 21.82 -8.09
N THR A 193 -11.71 20.99 -7.69
CA THR A 193 -10.64 20.43 -8.52
C THR A 193 -10.84 18.92 -8.71
N PRO A 194 -10.32 18.30 -9.78
CA PRO A 194 -10.38 16.85 -9.95
C PRO A 194 -9.47 16.14 -8.92
N GLU A 195 -10.11 15.44 -7.99
CA GLU A 195 -9.44 14.64 -6.97
C GLU A 195 -9.88 13.18 -7.04
N LEU A 196 -9.03 12.31 -6.51
CA LEU A 196 -9.30 10.88 -6.36
C LEU A 196 -9.11 10.47 -4.91
N ARG A 197 -10.00 9.60 -4.44
CA ARG A 197 -9.81 8.78 -3.25
C ARG A 197 -9.69 7.33 -3.66
N VAL A 198 -8.64 6.66 -3.20
CA VAL A 198 -8.53 5.20 -3.26
C VAL A 198 -8.63 4.68 -1.83
N ILE A 199 -9.56 3.78 -1.57
CA ILE A 199 -9.94 3.38 -0.21
C ILE A 199 -9.92 1.86 -0.09
N THR A 200 -9.37 1.38 1.03
CA THR A 200 -9.44 -0.03 1.42
C THR A 200 -9.51 -0.17 2.94
N CYS A 201 -9.87 -1.35 3.44
CA CYS A 201 -9.81 -1.66 4.87
C CYS A 201 -8.36 -1.59 5.38
N GLY A 202 -8.16 -1.15 6.62
CA GLY A 202 -6.84 -1.09 7.25
C GLY A 202 -6.90 -0.81 8.74
N GLY A 203 -5.84 -0.24 9.30
CA GLY A 203 -5.74 -0.08 10.75
C GLY A 203 -5.47 -1.41 11.47
N GLY A 204 -5.87 -1.49 12.74
CA GLY A 204 -5.73 -2.68 13.56
C GLY A 204 -6.65 -3.80 13.08
N PHE A 205 -6.13 -5.04 13.08
CA PHE A 205 -6.90 -6.23 12.74
C PHE A 205 -7.18 -7.06 14.00
N SER A 206 -8.43 -7.49 14.16
CA SER A 206 -8.79 -8.55 15.09
C SER A 206 -9.58 -9.65 14.38
N LYS A 207 -9.47 -10.90 14.85
CA LYS A 207 -10.25 -12.01 14.28
C LYS A 207 -11.76 -11.85 14.53
N GLN A 208 -12.15 -11.10 15.56
CA GLN A 208 -13.53 -10.92 15.98
C GLN A 208 -14.24 -9.83 15.17
N SER A 209 -13.55 -8.72 14.89
CA SER A 209 -14.14 -7.52 14.26
C SER A 209 -13.57 -7.21 12.87
N GLY A 210 -12.53 -7.91 12.44
CA GLY A 210 -11.76 -7.56 11.25
C GLY A 210 -10.95 -6.27 11.46
N TYR A 211 -10.69 -5.58 10.35
CA TYR A 211 -10.04 -4.27 10.34
C TYR A 211 -10.91 -3.19 10.99
N ASP A 212 -10.34 -2.40 11.89
CA ASP A 212 -11.02 -1.32 12.61
C ASP A 212 -11.01 0.02 11.86
N GLY A 213 -10.23 0.15 10.79
CA GLY A 213 -10.07 1.37 10.02
C GLY A 213 -10.14 1.19 8.51
N ASN A 214 -9.93 2.30 7.82
CA ASN A 214 -9.79 2.39 6.38
C ASN A 214 -8.53 3.18 6.04
N VAL A 215 -7.71 2.67 5.12
CA VAL A 215 -6.65 3.44 4.48
C VAL A 215 -7.29 4.26 3.37
N VAL A 216 -7.05 5.57 3.37
CA VAL A 216 -7.52 6.50 2.35
C VAL A 216 -6.33 7.20 1.72
N VAL A 217 -6.16 6.98 0.42
CA VAL A 217 -5.21 7.70 -0.42
C VAL A 217 -5.89 8.93 -0.98
N PHE A 218 -5.23 10.07 -0.83
CA PHE A 218 -5.63 11.35 -1.37
C PHE A 218 -4.74 11.67 -2.56
N ALA A 219 -5.35 11.81 -3.74
CA ALA A 219 -4.62 12.12 -4.96
C ALA A 219 -5.29 13.24 -5.78
N ARG A 220 -4.50 14.00 -6.52
CA ARG A 220 -4.94 15.13 -7.36
C ARG A 220 -4.58 14.87 -8.81
N LEU A 221 -5.45 15.25 -9.75
CA LEU A 221 -5.16 15.09 -11.18
C LEU A 221 -3.95 15.95 -11.55
N VAL A 222 -3.01 15.36 -12.31
CA VAL A 222 -1.80 16.05 -12.80
C VAL A 222 -1.66 16.01 -14.31
N ALA A 223 -2.26 15.03 -14.97
CA ALA A 223 -2.17 14.84 -16.41
C ALA A 223 -3.36 14.04 -16.94
N VAL A 224 -3.58 14.19 -18.25
CA VAL A 224 -4.50 13.37 -19.02
C VAL A 224 -3.72 12.91 -20.25
N THR A 225 -3.75 11.61 -20.51
CA THR A 225 -3.07 10.99 -21.67
C THR A 225 -4.06 10.24 -22.54
#